data_AF-A0A6S6Y192-F1
#
_entry.id   AF-A0A6S6Y192-F1
#
_cell.length_a   1.000
_cell.length_b   1.000
_cell.length_c   1.000
_cell.angle_alpha   90.00
_cell.angle_beta   90.00
_cell.angle_gamma   90.00
#
_symmetry.space_group_name_H-M   'P 1'
#
loop_
_entity.id
_entity.type
_entity.pdbx_description
1 polymer ?
#
loop_
_entity_poly.entity_id
_entity_poly.type
_entity_poly.pdbx_seq_one_letter_code
_entity_poly.pdbx_strand_id
1 'polypeptide(L)'
;MALPIISADQRLSEKRCAKVALVGVPGAGKTSQIRTVDAERTLLVDTEAGDLSILDWAGDTLRPRTWPEFKDLVVFLAGPSPSASPEQAFSQAHFDHVCQKYGDPAQLAKYDTYFVDSLTVLSRMCLAWCKTQPAAFSEKTGKPDTRAPMASWAPK
;
A
#
# COMPACT_ATOMS: atom_id res chain seq x y z
N MET A 1 23.65 23.44 12.69
CA MET A 1 22.46 22.56 12.70
C MET A 1 22.37 21.96 14.09
N ALA A 2 21.21 22.09 14.76
CA ALA A 2 20.99 21.48 16.08
C ALA A 2 20.58 20.02 15.90
N LEU A 3 20.94 19.16 16.86
CA LEU A 3 20.45 17.77 16.89
C LEU A 3 18.92 17.80 17.03
N PRO A 4 18.16 17.08 16.17
CA PRO A 4 16.70 17.05 16.23
C PRO A 4 16.24 16.15 17.39
N ILE A 5 16.42 16.62 18.63
CA ILE A 5 15.96 15.93 19.84
C ILE A 5 14.47 16.25 20.03
N ILE A 6 13.62 15.23 19.95
CA ILE A 6 12.18 15.35 20.21
C ILE A 6 11.87 15.13 21.69
N SER A 7 11.00 15.95 22.27
CA SER A 7 10.59 15.83 23.68
C SER A 7 9.57 14.69 23.87
N ALA A 8 9.30 14.33 25.13
CA ALA A 8 8.24 13.37 25.46
C ALA A 8 6.85 13.87 25.01
N ASP A 9 6.57 15.15 25.21
CA ASP A 9 5.30 15.76 24.80
C ASP A 9 5.15 15.79 23.28
N GLN A 10 6.25 16.05 22.56
CA GLN A 10 6.27 16.03 21.10
C GLN A 10 5.94 14.63 20.57
N ARG A 11 6.50 13.56 21.16
CA ARG A 11 6.16 12.17 20.84
C ARG A 11 4.71 11.79 21.17
N LEU A 12 4.11 12.42 22.16
CA LEU A 12 2.71 12.16 22.52
C LEU A 12 1.75 12.84 21.53
N SER A 13 2.14 13.99 20.99
CA SER A 13 1.35 14.77 20.02
C SER A 13 1.37 14.21 18.60
N GLU A 14 2.28 13.29 18.28
CA GLU A 14 2.37 12.66 16.96
C GLU A 14 1.13 11.82 16.64
N LYS A 15 0.50 12.07 15.48
CA LYS A 15 -0.60 11.27 14.96
C LYS A 15 -0.11 9.83 14.74
N ARG A 16 -0.68 8.89 15.52
CA ARG A 16 -0.39 7.45 15.37
C ARG A 16 -1.40 6.83 14.42
N CYS A 17 -0.90 6.18 13.38
CA CYS A 17 -1.69 5.30 12.53
C CYS A 17 -1.56 3.87 13.03
N ALA A 18 -2.69 3.25 13.41
CA ALA A 18 -2.72 1.83 13.76
C ALA A 18 -2.73 1.00 12.47
N LYS A 19 -1.80 0.04 12.37
CA LYS A 19 -1.73 -0.91 11.25
C LYS A 19 -2.15 -2.28 11.77
N VAL A 20 -3.30 -2.76 11.32
CA VAL A 20 -3.90 -4.02 11.79
C VAL A 20 -3.99 -4.99 10.63
N ALA A 21 -3.48 -6.21 10.84
CA ALA A 21 -3.61 -7.30 9.88
C ALA A 21 -4.65 -8.31 10.39
N LEU A 22 -5.72 -8.52 9.63
CA LEU A 22 -6.74 -9.52 9.93
C LEU A 22 -6.44 -10.81 9.16
N VAL A 23 -6.15 -11.89 9.88
CA VAL A 23 -5.80 -13.20 9.30
C VAL A 23 -6.75 -14.26 9.83
N GLY A 24 -7.20 -15.15 8.94
CA GLY A 24 -8.14 -16.21 9.30
C GLY A 24 -8.59 -17.00 8.08
N VAL A 25 -9.16 -18.18 8.32
CA VAL A 25 -9.68 -19.08 7.27
C VAL A 25 -10.73 -18.39 6.39
N PRO A 26 -10.94 -18.85 5.14
CA PRO A 26 -12.07 -18.39 4.32
C PRO A 26 -13.40 -18.50 5.09
N GLY A 27 -14.26 -17.50 4.95
CA GLY A 27 -15.55 -17.46 5.67
C GLY A 27 -15.49 -17.01 7.13
N ALA A 28 -14.32 -16.74 7.71
CA ALA A 28 -14.19 -16.25 9.09
C ALA A 28 -14.69 -14.80 9.33
N GLY A 29 -15.31 -14.16 8.33
CA GLY A 29 -15.87 -12.81 8.47
C GLY A 29 -14.83 -11.67 8.47
N LYS A 30 -13.67 -11.86 7.83
CA LYS A 30 -12.62 -10.82 7.71
C LYS A 30 -13.15 -9.58 7.00
N THR A 31 -13.71 -9.76 5.80
CA THR A 31 -14.29 -8.69 4.98
C THR A 31 -15.49 -8.04 5.67
N SER A 32 -16.28 -8.82 6.43
CA SER A 32 -17.41 -8.30 7.20
C SER A 32 -17.02 -7.27 8.27
N GLN A 33 -15.75 -7.24 8.71
CA GLN A 33 -15.27 -6.26 9.69
C GLN A 33 -15.32 -4.83 9.17
N ILE A 34 -15.36 -4.61 7.85
CA ILE A 34 -15.51 -3.26 7.29
C ILE A 34 -16.82 -2.58 7.72
N ARG A 35 -17.83 -3.36 8.12
CA ARG A 35 -19.10 -2.82 8.65
C ARG A 35 -18.97 -2.23 10.06
N THR A 36 -17.85 -2.47 10.74
CA THR A 36 -17.59 -1.95 12.09
C THR A 36 -16.87 -0.61 12.09
N VAL A 37 -16.41 -0.16 10.92
CA VAL A 37 -15.77 1.15 10.72
C VAL A 37 -16.73 2.12 10.02
N ASP A 38 -16.46 3.42 10.16
CA ASP A 38 -17.25 4.48 9.54
C ASP A 38 -17.12 4.44 8.01
N ALA A 39 -18.22 4.16 7.31
CA ALA A 39 -18.24 3.98 5.86
C ALA A 39 -17.93 5.27 5.09
N GLU A 40 -18.28 6.45 5.63
CA GLU A 40 -18.02 7.73 4.95
C GLU A 40 -16.54 8.14 5.02
N ARG A 41 -15.83 7.62 6.03
CA ARG A 41 -14.42 7.94 6.32
C ARG A 41 -13.49 6.74 6.08
N THR A 42 -13.99 5.70 5.42
CA THR A 42 -13.21 4.50 5.08
C THR A 42 -13.15 4.30 3.57
N LEU A 43 -11.95 4.09 3.04
CA LEU A 43 -11.75 3.64 1.67
C LEU A 43 -11.48 2.13 1.65
N LEU A 44 -12.31 1.37 0.94
CA LEU A 44 -12.05 -0.03 0.64
C LEU A 44 -11.10 -0.11 -0.57
N VAL A 45 -10.00 -0.84 -0.40
CA VAL A 45 -9.09 -1.24 -1.48
C VAL A 45 -9.31 -2.72 -1.76
N ASP A 46 -10.20 -3.02 -2.71
CA ASP A 46 -10.53 -4.39 -3.12
C ASP A 46 -9.62 -4.86 -4.25
N THR A 47 -8.81 -5.86 -3.95
CA THR A 47 -7.84 -6.49 -4.86
C THR A 47 -8.28 -7.87 -5.32
N GLU A 48 -9.26 -8.47 -4.63
CA GLU A 48 -9.72 -9.83 -4.87
C GLU A 48 -10.93 -9.87 -5.81
N ALA A 49 -11.61 -8.73 -6.02
CA ALA A 49 -12.90 -8.66 -6.70
C ALA A 49 -13.94 -9.62 -6.08
N GLY A 50 -13.76 -9.91 -4.79
CA GLY A 50 -14.50 -10.90 -4.00
C GLY A 50 -15.59 -10.28 -3.14
N ASP A 51 -16.15 -9.15 -3.56
CA ASP A 51 -17.03 -8.29 -2.74
C ASP A 51 -18.44 -8.84 -2.49
N LEU A 52 -18.71 -10.12 -2.77
CA LEU A 52 -20.05 -10.72 -2.59
C LEU A 52 -20.62 -10.51 -1.17
N SER A 53 -19.75 -10.39 -0.15
CA SER A 53 -20.14 -10.19 1.24
C SER A 53 -20.40 -8.74 1.66
N ILE A 54 -20.12 -7.78 0.78
CA ILE A 54 -20.17 -6.33 1.05
C ILE A 54 -20.75 -5.52 -0.12
N LEU A 55 -21.47 -6.16 -1.05
CA LEU A 55 -22.15 -5.49 -2.19
C LEU A 55 -23.10 -4.37 -1.75
N ASP A 56 -23.65 -4.46 -0.55
CA ASP A 56 -24.55 -3.52 0.09
C ASP A 56 -23.83 -2.47 0.96
N TRP A 57 -22.49 -2.51 1.05
CA TRP A 57 -21.74 -1.53 1.82
C TRP A 57 -21.68 -0.20 1.07
N ALA A 58 -22.08 0.88 1.75
CA ALA A 58 -22.25 2.20 1.14
C ALA A 58 -20.95 3.02 1.02
N GLY A 59 -19.81 2.46 1.45
CA GLY A 59 -18.53 3.16 1.43
C GLY A 59 -17.84 3.14 0.07
N ASP A 60 -16.88 4.04 -0.10
CA ASP A 60 -16.13 4.16 -1.34
C ASP A 60 -15.17 2.97 -1.54
N THR A 61 -15.07 2.52 -2.79
CA THR A 61 -14.27 1.34 -3.15
C THR A 61 -13.34 1.65 -4.32
N LEU A 62 -12.07 1.27 -4.19
CA LEU A 62 -11.05 1.34 -5.22
C LEU A 62 -10.53 -0.06 -5.53
N ARG A 63 -10.45 -0.42 -6.82
CA ARG A 63 -10.09 -1.76 -7.26
C ARG A 63 -8.81 -1.78 -8.13
N PRO A 64 -7.61 -1.76 -7.52
CA PRO A 64 -6.38 -1.89 -8.28
C PRO A 64 -6.26 -3.32 -8.81
N ARG A 65 -6.00 -3.47 -10.12
CA ARG A 65 -5.90 -4.77 -10.80
C ARG A 65 -4.46 -5.22 -10.97
N THR A 66 -3.51 -4.29 -10.88
CA THR A 66 -2.08 -4.57 -11.05
C THR A 66 -1.25 -4.09 -9.87
N TRP A 67 -0.09 -4.71 -9.65
CA TRP A 67 0.83 -4.28 -8.59
C TRP A 67 1.33 -2.84 -8.78
N PRO A 68 1.67 -2.38 -10.00
CA PRO A 68 1.96 -0.97 -10.25
C PRO A 68 0.85 -0.02 -9.81
N GLU A 69 -0.42 -0.28 -10.15
CA GLU A 69 -1.54 0.56 -9.71
C GLU A 69 -1.66 0.63 -8.18
N PHE A 70 -1.44 -0.50 -7.49
CA PHE A 70 -1.42 -0.50 -6.03
C PHE A 70 -0.26 0.33 -5.47
N LYS A 71 0.93 0.29 -6.09
CA LYS A 71 2.05 1.16 -5.70
C LYS A 71 1.74 2.63 -5.93
N ASP A 72 1.14 2.98 -7.07
CA ASP A 72 0.72 4.35 -7.36
C ASP A 72 -0.22 4.84 -6.24
N LEU A 73 -1.19 4.01 -5.83
CA LEU A 73 -2.10 4.33 -4.73
C LEU A 73 -1.38 4.53 -3.39
N VAL A 74 -0.43 3.66 -3.04
CA VAL A 74 0.35 3.81 -1.79
C VAL A 74 1.16 5.10 -1.79
N VAL A 75 1.75 5.47 -2.92
CA VAL A 75 2.51 6.72 -3.08
C VAL A 75 1.59 7.92 -3.00
N PHE A 76 0.43 7.85 -3.65
CA PHE A 76 -0.59 8.89 -3.59
C PHE A 76 -1.08 9.12 -2.16
N LEU A 77 -1.20 8.04 -1.38
CA LEU A 77 -1.64 8.05 0.00
C LEU A 77 -0.57 8.58 0.98
N ALA A 78 0.62 7.97 0.93
CA ALA A 78 1.66 8.16 1.94
C ALA A 78 2.61 9.32 1.59
N GLY A 79 2.55 9.81 0.35
CA GLY A 79 3.51 10.75 -0.18
C GLY A 79 4.82 10.07 -0.62
N PRO A 80 5.78 10.88 -1.11
CA PRO A 80 7.08 10.40 -1.52
C PRO A 80 7.90 9.93 -0.31
N SER A 81 8.65 8.85 -0.50
CA SER A 81 9.56 8.34 0.53
C SER A 81 10.82 9.22 0.59
N PRO A 82 11.19 9.76 1.76
CA PRO A 82 12.36 10.62 1.90
C PRO A 82 13.70 9.89 1.64
N SER A 83 13.69 8.55 1.67
CA SER A 83 14.87 7.72 1.45
C SER A 83 14.97 7.13 0.05
N ALA A 84 13.98 7.37 -0.83
CA ALA A 84 13.99 6.85 -2.19
C ALA A 84 14.90 7.70 -3.09
N SER A 85 15.71 7.05 -3.92
CA SER A 85 16.45 7.76 -4.95
C SER A 85 15.50 8.29 -6.04
N PRO A 86 15.87 9.32 -6.83
CA PRO A 86 14.98 9.96 -7.79
C PRO A 86 14.36 9.01 -8.83
N GLU A 87 15.08 7.94 -9.18
CA GLU A 87 14.70 6.96 -10.19
C GLU A 87 13.99 5.72 -9.60
N GLN A 88 13.93 5.61 -8.28
CA GLN A 88 13.30 4.48 -7.60
C GLN A 88 11.79 4.67 -7.46
N ALA A 89 11.09 3.55 -7.25
CA ALA A 89 9.71 3.60 -6.80
C ALA A 89 9.59 4.42 -5.50
N PHE A 90 8.45 5.11 -5.31
CA PHE A 90 8.18 6.03 -4.21
C PHE A 90 9.03 7.30 -4.17
N SER A 91 9.77 7.61 -5.24
CA SER A 91 10.47 8.89 -5.35
C SER A 91 9.51 10.07 -5.52
N GLN A 92 10.03 11.30 -5.37
CA GLN A 92 9.29 12.51 -5.68
C GLN A 92 8.76 12.51 -7.13
N ALA A 93 9.58 12.10 -8.09
CA ALA A 93 9.17 12.01 -9.49
C ALA A 93 8.01 11.03 -9.69
N HIS A 94 7.99 9.92 -8.95
CA HIS A 94 6.88 9.00 -8.97
C HIS A 94 5.61 9.61 -8.37
N PHE A 95 5.73 10.31 -7.24
CA PHE A 95 4.61 11.03 -6.64
C PHE A 95 4.03 12.08 -7.58
N ASP A 96 4.87 12.90 -8.22
CA ASP A 96 4.44 13.94 -9.15
C ASP A 96 3.70 13.33 -10.36
N HIS A 97 4.19 12.20 -10.89
CA HIS A 97 3.52 11.48 -11.96
C HIS A 97 2.13 10.96 -11.54
N VAL A 98 2.04 10.43 -10.32
CA VAL A 98 0.78 9.92 -9.76
C VAL A 98 -0.20 11.06 -9.50
N CYS A 99 0.25 12.22 -9.01
CA CYS A 99 -0.57 13.42 -8.86
C CYS A 99 -1.08 13.95 -10.21
N GLN A 100 -0.28 13.86 -11.28
CA GLN A 100 -0.76 14.20 -12.62
C GLN A 100 -1.85 13.23 -13.11
N LYS A 101 -1.75 11.96 -12.73
CA LYS A 101 -2.69 10.89 -13.14
C LYS A 101 -3.99 10.87 -12.36
N TYR A 102 -3.93 11.02 -11.03
CA TYR A 102 -5.08 10.92 -10.12
C TYR A 102 -5.59 12.27 -9.60
N GLY A 103 -4.87 13.36 -9.87
CA GLY A 103 -5.21 14.70 -9.43
C GLY A 103 -4.67 15.03 -8.03
N ASP A 104 -5.43 15.81 -7.28
CA ASP A 104 -5.01 16.30 -5.97
C ASP A 104 -5.16 15.22 -4.88
N PRO A 105 -4.08 14.88 -4.12
CA PRO A 105 -4.15 13.97 -2.98
C PRO A 105 -5.09 14.44 -1.87
N ALA A 106 -5.51 15.71 -1.84
CA ALA A 106 -6.53 16.21 -0.93
C ALA A 106 -7.85 15.42 -1.00
N GLN A 107 -8.14 14.74 -2.12
CA GLN A 107 -9.30 13.85 -2.25
C GLN A 107 -9.30 12.69 -1.24
N LEU A 108 -8.11 12.26 -0.80
CA LEU A 108 -7.95 11.20 0.18
C LEU A 108 -8.04 11.70 1.63
N ALA A 109 -7.98 13.01 1.85
CA ALA A 109 -8.03 13.61 3.19
C ALA A 109 -9.37 13.39 3.91
N LYS A 110 -10.42 13.00 3.18
CA LYS A 110 -11.71 12.62 3.77
C LYS A 110 -11.67 11.26 4.50
N TYR A 111 -10.75 10.37 4.11
CA TYR A 111 -10.66 9.03 4.68
C TYR A 111 -9.66 8.97 5.82
N ASP A 112 -10.09 8.43 6.95
CA ASP A 112 -9.23 8.11 8.10
C ASP A 112 -8.73 6.66 8.06
N THR A 113 -9.51 5.77 7.43
CA THR A 113 -9.26 4.32 7.42
C THR A 113 -9.13 3.79 6.01
N TYR A 114 -8.14 2.93 5.79
CA TYR A 114 -7.94 2.21 4.53
C TYR A 114 -8.09 0.73 4.82
N PHE A 115 -9.19 0.14 4.34
CA PHE A 115 -9.45 -1.28 4.49
C PHE A 115 -8.97 -1.99 3.23
N VAL A 116 -7.97 -2.86 3.36
CA VAL A 116 -7.35 -3.51 2.20
C VAL A 116 -7.73 -4.99 2.18
N ASP A 117 -8.49 -5.42 1.17
CA ASP A 117 -8.92 -6.81 1.02
C ASP A 117 -8.54 -7.37 -0.37
N SER A 118 -7.83 -8.48 -0.52
CA SER A 118 -7.12 -9.27 0.49
C SER A 118 -5.62 -9.11 0.40
N LEU A 119 -4.98 -9.13 1.57
CA LEU A 119 -3.52 -9.21 1.70
C LEU A 119 -2.94 -10.41 0.92
N THR A 120 -3.71 -11.51 0.81
CA THR A 120 -3.31 -12.71 0.06
C THR A 120 -3.22 -12.46 -1.44
N VAL A 121 -4.17 -11.74 -2.04
CA VAL A 121 -4.09 -11.39 -3.47
C VAL A 121 -2.97 -10.39 -3.72
N LEU A 122 -2.86 -9.35 -2.88
CA LEU A 122 -1.76 -8.40 -2.95
C LEU A 122 -0.38 -9.04 -2.87
N SER A 123 -0.19 -9.98 -1.94
CA SER A 123 1.08 -10.72 -1.82
C SER A 123 1.40 -11.51 -3.09
N ARG A 124 0.39 -12.12 -3.73
CA ARG A 124 0.56 -12.84 -5.00
C ARG A 124 0.89 -11.89 -6.15
N MET A 125 0.21 -10.75 -6.25
CA MET A 125 0.47 -9.72 -7.25
C MET A 125 1.88 -9.14 -7.12
N CYS A 126 2.29 -8.84 -5.89
CA CYS A 126 3.65 -8.39 -5.57
C CYS A 126 4.67 -9.42 -6.04
N LEU A 127 4.50 -10.68 -5.64
CA LEU A 127 5.45 -11.74 -6.01
C LEU A 127 5.52 -11.96 -7.53
N ALA A 128 4.37 -11.91 -8.23
CA ALA A 128 4.32 -12.03 -9.68
C ALA A 128 5.09 -10.88 -10.35
N TRP A 129 4.88 -9.63 -9.89
CA TRP A 129 5.61 -8.47 -10.40
C TRP A 129 7.10 -8.50 -10.08
N CYS A 130 7.48 -8.96 -8.88
CA CYS A 130 8.87 -9.11 -8.49
C CYS A 130 9.61 -10.09 -9.42
N LYS A 131 8.96 -11.16 -9.88
CA LYS A 131 9.54 -12.12 -10.83
C LYS A 131 9.79 -11.54 -12.22
N THR A 132 9.11 -10.47 -12.61
CA THR A 132 9.33 -9.81 -13.90
C THR A 132 10.45 -8.77 -13.85
N GLN A 133 11.00 -8.47 -12.66
CA GLN A 133 12.03 -7.46 -12.55
C GLN A 133 13.38 -7.97 -13.07
N PRO A 134 14.21 -7.11 -13.69
CA PRO A 134 15.54 -7.49 -14.15
C PRO A 134 16.41 -8.10 -13.04
N ALA A 135 16.27 -7.58 -11.82
CA ALA A 135 16.96 -8.05 -10.62
C ALA A 135 16.53 -9.46 -10.15
N ALA A 136 15.47 -10.03 -10.73
CA ALA A 136 15.04 -11.40 -10.46
C ALA A 136 15.80 -12.45 -11.28
N PHE A 137 16.71 -12.04 -12.16
CA PHE A 137 17.53 -12.93 -12.97
C PHE A 137 18.99 -12.83 -12.53
N SER A 138 19.63 -13.98 -12.35
CA SER A 138 21.05 -14.04 -12.01
C SER A 138 21.90 -13.50 -13.15
N GLU A 139 22.70 -12.45 -12.92
CA GLU A 139 23.66 -11.93 -13.91
C GLU A 139 24.67 -12.98 -14.38
N LYS A 140 24.98 -13.98 -13.53
CA LYS A 140 25.93 -15.05 -13.84
C LYS A 140 25.35 -16.21 -14.65
N THR A 141 24.05 -16.49 -14.52
CA THR A 141 23.46 -17.73 -15.06
C THR A 141 22.20 -17.51 -15.91
N GLY A 142 21.64 -16.30 -15.91
CA GLY A 142 20.37 -15.97 -16.58
C GLY A 142 19.14 -16.68 -15.99
N LYS A 143 19.32 -17.49 -14.94
CA LYS A 143 18.22 -18.24 -14.31
C LYS A 143 17.46 -17.36 -13.33
N PRO A 144 16.13 -17.57 -13.20
CA PRO A 144 15.32 -16.85 -12.23
C PRO A 144 15.79 -17.19 -10.80
N ASP A 145 16.24 -16.18 -10.07
CA ASP A 145 16.61 -16.26 -8.67
C ASP A 145 15.43 -15.75 -7.83
N THR A 146 14.81 -16.64 -7.05
CA THR A 146 13.65 -16.30 -6.21
C THR A 146 14.04 -15.62 -4.90
N ARG A 147 15.34 -15.52 -4.56
CA ARG A 147 15.84 -14.91 -3.32
C ARG A 147 16.24 -13.44 -3.51
N ALA A 148 16.67 -13.07 -4.70
CA ALA A 148 17.07 -11.71 -5.06
C ALA A 148 15.96 -10.62 -5.03
N PRO A 149 14.68 -10.89 -5.42
CA PRO A 149 13.71 -9.82 -5.65
C PRO A 149 13.24 -9.08 -4.38
N MET A 150 13.29 -9.73 -3.21
CA MET A 150 12.88 -9.11 -1.94
C MET A 150 14.04 -8.42 -1.20
N ALA A 151 15.29 -8.70 -1.58
CA ALA A 151 16.46 -8.16 -0.90
C ALA A 151 16.78 -6.70 -1.29
N SER A 152 16.39 -6.26 -2.48
CA SER A 152 16.56 -4.86 -2.92
C SER A 152 15.56 -3.88 -2.28
N TRP A 153 14.62 -4.40 -1.48
CA TRP A 153 13.53 -3.64 -0.86
C TRP A 153 13.57 -3.59 0.67
N ALA A 154 14.50 -4.31 1.31
CA ALA A 154 14.75 -4.10 2.73
C ALA A 154 15.37 -2.70 2.89
N PRO A 155 14.72 -1.75 3.60
CA PRO A 155 15.41 -0.52 3.97
C PRO A 155 16.65 -0.94 4.78
N LYS A 156 17.82 -0.54 4.31
CA LYS A 156 19.04 -0.62 5.11
C LYS A 156 18.97 0.40 6.24
#